data_AF-A0A356WXT2-F1
#
_entry.id   AF-A0A356WXT2-F1
#
_cell.length_a   1.000
_cell.length_b   1.000
_cell.length_c   1.000
_cell.angle_alpha   90.00
_cell.angle_beta   90.00
_cell.angle_gamma   90.00
#
_symmetry.space_group_name_H-M   'P 1'
#
loop_
_entity.id
_entity.type
_entity.pdbx_description
1 polymer ?
#
loop_
_entity_poly.entity_id
_entity_poly.type
_entity_poly.pdbx_seq_one_letter_code
_entity_poly.pdbx_strand_id
1 'polypeptide(L)' 'MEQSKTGILLVNLGSPDSYEPADLKVYLREFLTDKRVIDFPTPIRKALVEGIILP' A
#
# COMPACT_ATOMS: atom_id res chain seq x y z
N MET A 1 5.23 41.36 8.75
CA MET A 1 5.36 39.90 8.96
C MET A 1 4.71 39.25 7.77
N GLU A 2 5.47 38.55 6.91
CA GLU A 2 4.85 37.81 5.80
C GLU A 2 3.89 36.76 6.37
N GLN A 3 2.68 36.70 5.81
CA GLN A 3 1.65 35.79 6.25
C GLN A 3 1.89 34.45 5.55
N SER A 4 2.38 33.45 6.31
CA SER A 4 2.63 32.11 5.77
C SER A 4 1.30 31.47 5.34
N LYS A 5 1.23 31.01 4.08
CA LYS A 5 0.05 30.29 3.59
C LYS A 5 -0.05 28.92 4.26
N THR A 6 -1.24 28.56 4.74
CA THR A 6 -1.50 27.24 5.33
C THR A 6 -1.73 26.24 4.20
N GLY A 7 -0.95 25.16 4.17
CA GLY A 7 -1.17 24.00 3.30
C GLY A 7 -1.89 22.89 4.06
N ILE A 8 -2.85 22.24 3.42
CA ILE A 8 -3.56 21.07 3.96
C ILE A 8 -3.18 19.86 3.11
N LEU A 9 -2.69 18.79 3.76
CA LEU A 9 -2.41 17.52 3.11
C LEU A 9 -3.56 16.54 3.41
N LEU A 10 -4.33 16.23 2.39
CA LEU A 10 -5.32 15.15 2.42
C LEU A 10 -4.61 13.85 2.03
N VAL A 11 -4.58 12.89 2.94
CA VAL A 11 -4.01 11.56 2.69
C VAL A 11 -5.09 10.49 2.74
N ASN A 12 -4.96 9.51 1.86
CA ASN A 12 -5.67 8.24 1.89
C ASN A 12 -4.67 7.16 1.43
N LEU A 13 -5.03 5.88 1.61
CA LEU A 13 -4.28 4.74 1.09
C LEU A 13 -4.29 4.66 -0.44
N GLY A 14 -5.32 5.24 -1.06
CA GLY A 14 -5.62 5.05 -2.48
C GLY A 14 -6.53 3.84 -2.70
N SER A 15 -6.68 3.46 -3.97
CA SER A 15 -7.49 2.34 -4.46
C SER A 15 -6.84 1.80 -5.74
N PRO A 16 -7.14 0.56 -6.16
CA PRO A 16 -6.73 0.07 -7.47
C PRO A 16 -7.40 0.89 -8.60
N ASP A 17 -6.77 0.94 -9.77
CA ASP A 17 -7.27 1.65 -10.94
C ASP A 17 -8.56 1.04 -11.51
N SER A 18 -8.74 -0.26 -11.33
CA SER A 18 -9.96 -0.98 -11.71
C SER A 18 -10.21 -2.21 -10.82
N TYR A 19 -11.31 -2.92 -11.09
CA TYR A 19 -11.61 -4.20 -10.46
C TYR A 19 -10.93 -5.40 -11.15
N GLU A 20 -10.10 -5.15 -12.18
CA GLU A 20 -9.39 -6.21 -12.87
C GLU A 20 -8.32 -6.84 -11.95
N PRO A 21 -8.10 -8.16 -12.03
CA PRO A 21 -7.14 -8.85 -11.18
C PRO A 21 -5.71 -8.29 -11.25
N ALA A 22 -5.31 -7.74 -12.40
CA ALA A 22 -3.99 -7.16 -12.59
C ALA A 22 -3.76 -5.93 -11.70
N ASP A 23 -4.72 -5.00 -11.70
CA ASP A 23 -4.63 -3.75 -10.94
C ASP A 23 -4.77 -4.01 -9.43
N LEU A 24 -5.62 -4.98 -9.06
CA LEU A 24 -5.72 -5.46 -7.68
C LEU A 24 -4.41 -6.06 -7.18
N LYS A 25 -3.72 -6.85 -8.02
CA LYS A 25 -2.44 -7.47 -7.65
C LYS A 25 -1.36 -6.41 -7.39
N VAL A 26 -1.33 -5.32 -8.17
CA VAL A 26 -0.41 -4.20 -7.95
C VAL A 26 -0.73 -3.50 -6.63
N TYR A 27 -1.97 -3.06 -6.43
CA TYR A 27 -2.41 -2.37 -5.23
C TYR A 27 -2.16 -3.19 -3.95
N LEU A 28 -2.57 -4.46 -3.94
CA LEU A 28 -2.42 -5.33 -2.77
C LEU A 28 -0.96 -5.66 -2.48
N ARG A 29 -0.11 -5.79 -3.50
CA ARG A 29 1.33 -6.00 -3.30
C ARG A 29 1.95 -4.84 -2.54
N GLU A 30 1.65 -3.61 -2.97
CA GLU A 30 2.15 -2.40 -2.33
C GLU A 30 1.64 -2.27 -0.89
N PHE A 31 0.34 -2.48 -0.69
CA PHE A 31 -0.30 -2.38 0.61
C PHE A 31 0.20 -3.45 1.61
N LEU A 32 0.21 -4.72 1.21
CA LEU A 32 0.50 -5.83 2.12
C LEU A 32 2.00 -6.05 2.37
N THR A 33 2.88 -5.50 1.52
CA THR A 33 4.34 -5.55 1.74
C THR A 33 4.80 -4.52 2.77
N ASP A 34 3.96 -3.54 3.14
CA ASP A 34 4.27 -2.59 4.22
C ASP A 34 4.32 -3.30 5.58
N LYS A 35 5.43 -3.08 6.31
CA LYS A 35 5.63 -3.56 7.68
C LYS A 35 4.63 -3.01 8.69
N ARG A 36 3.97 -1.89 8.38
CA ARG A 36 2.93 -1.27 9.20
C ARG A 36 1.58 -1.96 9.03
N VAL A 37 1.40 -2.72 7.94
CA VAL A 37 0.18 -3.48 7.65
C VAL A 37 0.32 -4.92 8.11
N ILE A 38 1.47 -5.56 7.82
CA ILE A 38 1.80 -6.92 8.28
C ILE A 38 3.12 -6.90 9.06
N ASP A 39 3.03 -7.16 10.36
CA ASP A 39 4.16 -7.17 11.29
C ASP A 39 4.89 -8.52 11.31
N PHE A 40 5.39 -8.95 10.14
CA PHE A 40 6.29 -10.10 10.01
C PHE A 40 7.67 -9.67 9.51
N PRO A 41 8.75 -10.45 9.79
CA PRO A 41 10.04 -10.24 9.15
C PRO A 41 9.91 -10.24 7.62
N THR A 42 10.65 -9.36 6.95
CA THR A 42 10.54 -9.12 5.49
C THR A 42 10.52 -10.40 4.64
N PRO A 43 11.37 -11.43 4.88
CA PRO A 43 11.33 -12.65 4.08
C PRO A 43 10.01 -13.43 4.24
N ILE A 44 9.50 -13.51 5.47
CA ILE A 44 8.25 -14.21 5.80
C ILE A 44 7.06 -13.44 5.22
N ARG A 45 7.03 -12.11 5.38
CA ARG A 45 5.99 -11.26 4.80
C ARG A 45 5.96 -11.39 3.28
N LYS A 46 7.11 -11.33 2.62
CA LYS A 46 7.18 -11.45 1.15
C LYS A 46 6.71 -12.82 0.66
N ALA A 47 7.09 -13.90 1.34
CA ALA A 47 6.64 -15.25 0.99
C ALA A 47 5.11 -15.41 1.17
N LEU A 48 4.54 -14.84 2.24
CA LEU A 48 3.08 -14.82 2.45
C LEU A 48 2.37 -14.04 1.34
N VAL A 49 2.84 -12.83 1.03
CA VAL A 49 2.18 -11.95 0.07
C VAL A 49 2.27 -12.51 -1.35
N GLU A 50 3.47 -12.82 -1.86
CA GLU A 50 3.65 -13.27 -3.25
C GLU A 50 3.33 -14.76 -3.46
N GLY A 51 3.31 -15.57 -2.39
CA GLY A 51 3.10 -17.02 -2.50
C GLY A 51 1.69 -17.49 -2.15
N ILE A 52 0.98 -16.79 -1.27
CA ILE A 52 -0.34 -17.21 -0.76
C ILE A 52 -1.42 -16.21 -1.12
N ILE A 53 -1.17 -14.91 -0.91
CA ILE A 53 -2.20 -13.87 -1.09
C ILE A 53 -2.32 -13.45 -2.56
N LEU A 54 -1.20 -13.31 -3.28
CA LEU A 54 -1.12 -12.85 -4.66
C LEU A 54 -0.62 -13.94 -5.61
N PRO A 55 -1.37 -15.05 -5.79
CA PRO A 55 -0.97 -16.12 -6.71
C PRO A 55 -0.68 -15.59 -8.12
#